data_AF-A0A7W1K5V7-F1
#
_entry.id   AF-A0A7W1K5V7-F1
#
_cell.length_a   1.000
_cell.length_b   1.000
_cell.length_c   1.000
_cell.angle_alpha   90.00
_cell.angle_beta   90.00
_cell.angle_gamma   90.00
#
_symmetry.space_group_name_H-M   'P 1'
#
loop_
_entity.id
_entity.type
_entity.pdbx_description
1 polymer ?
#
loop_
_entity_poly.entity_id
_entity_poly.type
_entity_poly.pdbx_seq_one_letter_code
_entity_poly.pdbx_strand_id
1 'polypeptide(L)'
;RDGARPGDRLVVTGSLGGSAAGLRLASQRSWSDAERDALRRYMRPIPRVGEAGVLAGHGVTSMIDISDGLALDLSRLCDASRVGARVDIADIPVHPAATPAEALGGGEDYELLATLPDLEAVEEARSELREGFGVSLSEIGGIIDEGLLAVHGDGTEGPFIAEGAMEGWDHFR
;
A
#
# COMPACT_ATOMS: atom_id res chain seq x y z
N ARG A 1 3.14 -11.06 -8.40
CA ARG A 1 3.70 -9.72 -8.68
C ARG A 1 4.17 -9.47 -10.12
N ASP A 2 4.12 -10.46 -11.02
CA ASP A 2 4.28 -10.24 -12.48
C ASP A 2 2.88 -10.19 -13.12
N GLY A 3 2.73 -9.43 -14.21
CA GLY A 3 1.50 -9.34 -15.00
C GLY A 3 0.86 -7.95 -15.09
N ALA A 4 1.39 -6.94 -14.39
CA ALA A 4 0.90 -5.56 -14.47
C ALA A 4 1.12 -4.98 -15.88
N ARG A 5 0.20 -4.13 -16.33
CA ARG A 5 0.21 -3.53 -17.67
C ARG A 5 -0.10 -2.04 -17.62
N PRO A 6 0.48 -1.22 -18.51
CA PRO A 6 0.08 0.17 -18.66
C PRO A 6 -1.43 0.30 -18.83
N GLY A 7 -2.05 1.19 -18.05
CA GLY A 7 -3.50 1.37 -17.98
C GLY A 7 -4.18 0.66 -16.80
N ASP A 8 -3.54 -0.35 -16.19
CA ASP A 8 -4.06 -0.96 -14.96
C ASP A 8 -4.13 0.07 -13.83
N ARG A 9 -5.13 -0.10 -12.95
CA ARG A 9 -5.35 0.70 -11.74
C ARG A 9 -4.50 0.16 -10.60
N LEU A 10 -3.80 1.04 -9.88
CA LEU A 10 -2.96 0.66 -8.74
C LEU A 10 -3.77 0.83 -7.44
N VAL A 11 -3.89 -0.24 -6.66
CA VAL A 11 -4.71 -0.25 -5.44
C VAL A 11 -3.96 -0.81 -4.24
N VAL A 12 -4.37 -0.37 -3.05
CA VAL A 12 -3.92 -0.92 -1.76
C VAL A 12 -5.08 -1.26 -0.83
N THR A 13 -4.95 -2.33 -0.06
CA THR A 13 -5.92 -2.64 1.01
C THR A 13 -5.61 -1.87 2.29
N GLY A 14 -6.65 -1.63 3.09
CA GLY A 14 -6.51 -1.07 4.43
C GLY A 14 -5.87 0.32 4.45
N SER A 15 -5.00 0.53 5.43
CA SER A 15 -4.28 1.79 5.66
C SER A 15 -2.84 1.47 6.06
N LEU A 16 -1.88 2.28 5.59
CA LEU A 16 -0.45 2.01 5.65
C LEU A 16 0.26 2.78 6.77
N GLY A 17 1.44 2.31 7.14
CA GLY A 17 2.31 2.84 8.19
C GLY A 17 1.86 2.51 9.61
N GLY A 18 0.80 1.71 9.76
CA GLY A 18 0.23 1.38 11.07
C GLY A 18 1.20 0.56 11.91
N SER A 19 1.91 -0.39 11.29
CA SER A 19 2.91 -1.21 11.99
C SER A 19 4.12 -0.38 12.43
N ALA A 20 4.71 0.41 11.53
CA ALA A 20 5.82 1.30 11.86
C ALA A 20 5.48 2.30 12.98
N ALA A 21 4.27 2.88 12.94
CA ALA A 21 3.77 3.69 14.03
C ALA A 21 3.65 2.90 15.35
N GLY A 22 3.13 1.67 15.30
CA GLY A 22 3.04 0.77 16.45
C GLY A 22 4.41 0.51 17.09
N LEU A 23 5.43 0.21 16.29
CA LEU A 23 6.81 0.04 16.76
C LEU A 23 7.32 1.28 17.49
N ARG A 24 7.16 2.48 16.89
CA ARG A 24 7.55 3.76 17.51
C ARG A 24 6.83 4.00 18.85
N LEU A 25 5.58 3.57 18.96
CA LEU A 25 4.72 3.77 20.13
C LEU A 25 4.90 2.70 21.23
N ALA A 26 5.57 1.58 20.93
CA ALA A 26 5.65 0.40 21.82
C ALA A 26 6.29 0.69 23.19
N SER A 27 7.12 1.72 23.29
CA SER A 27 7.80 2.11 24.54
C SER A 27 6.98 3.08 25.41
N GLN A 28 5.84 3.57 24.92
CA GLN A 28 5.01 4.53 25.66
C GLN A 28 4.18 3.83 26.75
N ARG A 29 3.57 4.62 27.64
CA ARG A 29 2.81 4.12 28.80
C ARG A 29 1.30 4.33 28.71
N SER A 30 0.85 5.11 27.74
CA SER A 30 -0.55 5.44 27.51
C SER A 30 -0.76 5.72 26.04
N TRP A 31 -1.89 5.29 25.51
CA TRP A 31 -2.22 5.38 24.09
C TRP A 31 -3.66 5.83 23.90
N SER A 32 -3.92 6.59 22.84
CA SER A 32 -5.24 6.80 22.24
C SER A 32 -5.74 5.52 21.57
N ASP A 33 -6.97 5.53 21.05
CA ASP A 33 -7.53 4.36 20.37
C ASP A 33 -6.82 4.04 19.04
N ALA A 34 -6.45 5.06 18.27
CA ALA A 34 -5.68 4.88 17.03
C ALA A 34 -4.28 4.30 17.32
N GLU A 35 -3.61 4.78 18.38
CA GLU A 35 -2.30 4.26 18.79
C GLU A 35 -2.39 2.82 19.31
N ARG A 36 -3.49 2.46 19.98
CA ARG A 36 -3.78 1.06 20.34
C ARG A 36 -3.97 0.17 19.11
N ASP A 37 -4.62 0.66 18.05
CA ASP A 37 -4.74 -0.10 16.80
C ASP A 37 -3.37 -0.30 16.13
N ALA A 38 -2.56 0.75 16.03
CA ALA A 38 -1.20 0.68 15.48
C ALA A 38 -0.34 -0.36 16.22
N LEU A 39 -0.38 -0.39 17.55
CA LEU A 39 0.31 -1.41 18.35
C LEU A 39 -0.17 -2.82 18.05
N ARG A 40 -1.47 -3.02 17.83
CA ARG A 40 -2.01 -4.34 17.47
C ARG A 40 -1.52 -4.78 16.11
N ARG A 41 -1.48 -3.88 15.11
CA ARG A 41 -0.95 -4.17 13.77
C ARG A 41 0.51 -4.59 13.82
N TYR A 42 1.33 -3.87 14.58
CA TYR A 42 2.73 -4.23 14.80
C TYR A 42 2.90 -5.59 15.48
N MET A 43 2.19 -5.84 16.58
CA MET A 43 2.40 -7.07 17.36
C MET A 43 1.72 -8.31 16.77
N ARG A 44 0.64 -8.13 16.02
CA ARG A 44 -0.22 -9.20 15.51
C ARG A 44 -0.80 -8.79 14.14
N PRO A 45 0.04 -8.71 13.10
CA PRO A 45 -0.44 -8.41 11.75
C PRO A 45 -1.45 -9.47 11.29
N ILE A 46 -2.45 -9.04 10.52
CA ILE A 46 -3.49 -9.91 9.98
C ILE A 46 -3.22 -10.04 8.48
N PRO A 47 -2.87 -11.25 7.98
CA PRO A 47 -2.61 -11.43 6.56
C PRO A 47 -3.90 -11.37 5.74
N ARG A 48 -3.85 -10.73 4.58
CA ARG A 48 -4.98 -10.45 3.69
C ARG A 48 -5.34 -11.61 2.75
N VAL A 49 -5.40 -12.83 3.28
CA VAL A 49 -5.55 -14.05 2.44
C VAL A 49 -6.92 -14.13 1.78
N GLY A 50 -8.00 -13.79 2.51
CA GLY A 50 -9.35 -13.81 1.96
C GLY A 50 -9.57 -12.69 0.96
N GLU A 51 -9.04 -11.51 1.29
CA GLU A 51 -9.07 -10.31 0.47
C GLU A 51 -8.31 -10.51 -0.85
N ALA A 52 -7.17 -11.20 -0.83
CA ALA A 52 -6.44 -11.60 -2.03
C ALA A 52 -7.30 -12.50 -2.95
N GLY A 53 -8.13 -13.36 -2.38
CA GLY A 53 -9.08 -14.19 -3.14
C GLY A 53 -10.16 -13.37 -3.83
N VAL A 54 -10.69 -12.34 -3.17
CA VAL A 54 -11.64 -11.40 -3.76
C VAL A 54 -10.99 -10.65 -4.92
N LEU A 55 -9.80 -10.06 -4.72
CA LEU A 55 -9.08 -9.36 -5.79
C LEU A 55 -8.81 -10.26 -7.00
N ALA A 56 -8.46 -11.54 -6.75
CA ALA A 56 -8.29 -12.52 -7.83
C ALA A 56 -9.58 -12.79 -8.62
N GLY A 57 -10.74 -12.78 -7.96
CA GLY A 57 -12.05 -12.90 -8.60
C GLY A 57 -12.39 -11.74 -9.53
N HIS A 58 -11.82 -10.56 -9.26
CA HIS A 58 -12.01 -9.32 -10.03
C HIS A 58 -10.90 -9.04 -11.05
N GLY A 59 -10.13 -10.07 -11.42
CA GLY A 59 -9.19 -9.99 -12.54
C GLY A 59 -7.86 -9.29 -12.22
N VAL A 60 -7.39 -9.38 -10.97
CA VAL A 60 -6.06 -8.86 -10.58
C VAL A 60 -4.98 -9.25 -11.58
N THR A 61 -4.24 -8.27 -12.09
CA THR A 61 -3.17 -8.49 -13.08
C THR A 61 -1.82 -8.72 -12.41
N SER A 62 -1.58 -8.12 -11.26
CA SER A 62 -0.42 -8.37 -10.40
C SER A 62 -0.74 -8.05 -8.94
N MET A 63 -0.05 -8.71 -8.02
CA MET A 63 -0.23 -8.50 -6.58
C MET A 63 1.04 -8.87 -5.81
N ILE A 64 1.30 -8.13 -4.73
CA ILE A 64 2.32 -8.36 -3.70
C ILE A 64 1.78 -7.87 -2.35
N ASP A 65 2.25 -8.41 -1.22
CA ASP A 65 2.02 -7.81 0.09
C ASP A 65 3.02 -6.66 0.36
N ILE A 66 2.66 -5.75 1.26
CA ILE A 66 3.50 -4.64 1.71
C ILE A 66 4.19 -5.06 3.00
N SER A 67 5.43 -5.57 2.87
CA SER A 67 6.25 -6.03 3.99
C SER A 67 7.39 -5.08 4.31
N ASP A 68 7.95 -4.42 3.29
CA ASP A 68 9.15 -3.57 3.45
C ASP A 68 8.83 -2.08 3.17
N GLY A 69 7.56 -1.76 2.97
CA GLY A 69 7.05 -0.43 2.70
C GLY A 69 6.61 -0.26 1.25
N LEU A 70 5.59 0.58 1.05
CA LEU A 70 4.95 0.78 -0.25
C LEU A 70 5.95 1.15 -1.34
N ALA A 71 6.93 2.01 -1.05
CA ALA A 71 7.91 2.45 -2.04
C ALA A 71 8.75 1.29 -2.59
N LEU A 72 9.24 0.42 -1.71
CA LEU A 72 10.10 -0.70 -2.11
C LEU A 72 9.29 -1.82 -2.77
N ASP A 73 8.13 -2.15 -2.22
CA ASP A 73 7.30 -3.23 -2.75
C ASP A 73 6.62 -2.85 -4.08
N LEU A 74 6.29 -1.56 -4.29
CA LEU A 74 5.87 -1.06 -5.61
C LEU A 74 7.01 -1.16 -6.63
N SER A 75 8.23 -0.75 -6.27
CA SER A 75 9.39 -0.92 -7.16
C SER A 75 9.56 -2.38 -7.57
N ARG A 76 9.45 -3.32 -6.63
CA ARG A 76 9.57 -4.76 -6.91
C ARG A 76 8.44 -5.30 -7.80
N LEU A 77 7.22 -4.79 -7.65
CA LEU A 77 6.09 -5.14 -8.52
C LEU A 77 6.32 -4.63 -9.94
N CYS A 78 6.72 -3.36 -10.07
CA CYS A 78 7.04 -2.71 -11.34
C CYS A 78 8.20 -3.40 -12.06
N ASP A 79 9.30 -3.71 -11.34
CA ASP A 79 10.46 -4.40 -11.89
C ASP A 79 10.11 -5.80 -12.41
N ALA A 80 9.31 -6.54 -11.65
CA ALA A 80 8.87 -7.89 -12.05
C ALA A 80 8.02 -7.86 -13.32
N SER A 81 7.17 -6.84 -13.47
CA SER A 81 6.27 -6.68 -14.62
C SER A 81 6.89 -5.87 -15.77
N ARG A 82 8.06 -5.26 -15.57
CA ARG A 82 8.76 -4.35 -16.51
C ARG A 82 7.90 -3.16 -16.92
N VAL A 83 7.30 -2.49 -15.94
CA VAL A 83 6.44 -1.31 -16.10
C VAL A 83 6.84 -0.22 -15.12
N GLY A 84 6.25 0.96 -15.25
CA GLY A 84 6.28 2.02 -14.25
C GLY A 84 4.97 2.17 -13.48
N ALA A 85 4.92 3.14 -12.57
CA ALA A 85 3.70 3.53 -11.86
C ALA A 85 3.65 5.04 -11.63
N ARG A 86 2.45 5.60 -11.75
CA ARG A 86 2.10 6.96 -11.34
C ARG A 86 1.24 6.86 -10.09
N VAL A 87 1.72 7.43 -8.99
CA VAL A 87 1.10 7.33 -7.66
C VAL A 87 0.60 8.69 -7.21
N ASP A 88 -0.70 8.78 -6.93
CA ASP A 88 -1.35 9.97 -6.39
C ASP A 88 -1.14 10.01 -4.86
N ILE A 89 -0.24 10.89 -4.40
CA ILE A 89 0.23 10.91 -3.00
C ILE A 89 -0.91 11.21 -2.02
N ALA A 90 -1.89 12.01 -2.45
CA ALA A 90 -3.04 12.37 -1.62
C ALA A 90 -3.99 11.19 -1.37
N ASP A 91 -3.95 10.16 -2.23
CA ASP A 91 -4.88 9.03 -2.18
C ASP A 91 -4.32 7.83 -1.39
N ILE A 92 -3.05 7.89 -0.98
CA ILE A 92 -2.42 6.87 -0.12
C ILE A 92 -3.13 6.88 1.26
N PRO A 93 -3.77 5.76 1.67
CA PRO A 93 -4.50 5.71 2.94
C PRO A 93 -3.52 5.60 4.11
N VAL A 94 -3.16 6.72 4.73
CA VAL A 94 -2.26 6.75 5.90
C VAL A 94 -3.04 6.37 7.16
N HIS A 95 -2.50 5.43 7.94
CA HIS A 95 -3.08 5.05 9.22
C HIS A 95 -3.12 6.27 10.18
N PRO A 96 -4.19 6.50 10.98
CA PRO A 96 -4.33 7.73 11.78
C PRO A 96 -3.24 8.01 12.82
N ALA A 97 -2.51 6.98 13.25
CA ALA A 97 -1.37 7.13 14.17
C ALA A 97 0.00 7.22 13.46
N ALA A 98 0.00 7.15 12.14
CA ALA A 98 1.19 7.13 11.29
C ALA A 98 1.39 8.47 10.57
N THR A 99 2.63 8.69 10.15
CA THR A 99 3.02 9.77 9.25
C THR A 99 3.04 9.29 7.80
N PRO A 100 2.96 10.18 6.79
CA PRO A 100 3.14 9.79 5.39
C PRO A 100 4.47 9.06 5.13
N ALA A 101 5.54 9.44 5.84
CA ALA A 101 6.84 8.77 5.74
C ALA A 101 6.77 7.30 6.24
N GLU A 102 6.05 7.05 7.33
CA GLU A 102 5.79 5.69 7.82
C GLU A 102 4.89 4.90 6.86
N ALA A 103 3.94 5.53 6.18
CA ALA A 103 3.11 4.86 5.17
C ALA A 103 3.88 4.48 3.89
N LEU A 104 4.84 5.31 3.48
CA LEU A 104 5.63 5.09 2.28
C LEU A 104 6.77 4.09 2.48
N GLY A 105 7.47 4.17 3.61
CA GLY A 105 8.70 3.41 3.87
C GLY A 105 8.65 2.50 5.10
N GLY A 106 7.59 2.59 5.91
CA GLY A 106 7.38 1.67 7.03
C GLY A 106 6.96 0.30 6.53
N GLY A 107 7.63 -0.74 7.02
CA GLY A 107 7.29 -2.13 6.71
C GLY A 107 6.25 -2.73 7.64
N GLU A 108 6.03 -4.04 7.44
CA GLU A 108 5.23 -4.93 8.28
C GLU A 108 3.74 -4.57 8.37
N ASP A 109 3.20 -3.86 7.39
CA ASP A 109 1.75 -3.62 7.31
C ASP A 109 0.98 -4.87 6.87
N TYR A 110 1.58 -5.69 5.98
CA TYR A 110 0.97 -6.89 5.38
C TYR A 110 -0.38 -6.64 4.68
N GLU A 111 -0.62 -5.40 4.30
CA GLU A 111 -1.65 -5.02 3.34
C GLU A 111 -1.26 -5.48 1.93
N LEU A 112 -2.22 -5.55 1.01
CA LEU A 112 -1.97 -5.92 -0.38
C LEU A 112 -1.75 -4.67 -1.22
N LEU A 113 -0.73 -4.71 -2.08
CA LEU A 113 -0.54 -3.84 -3.23
C LEU A 113 -0.88 -4.64 -4.50
N ALA A 114 -1.84 -4.16 -5.27
CA ALA A 114 -2.35 -4.90 -6.42
C ALA A 114 -2.65 -3.99 -7.61
N THR A 115 -2.76 -4.60 -8.79
CA THR A 115 -3.18 -3.95 -10.02
C THR A 115 -4.45 -4.59 -10.56
N LEU A 116 -5.44 -3.76 -10.92
CA LEU A 116 -6.73 -4.18 -11.47
C LEU A 116 -6.91 -3.60 -12.88
N PRO A 117 -7.66 -4.27 -13.78
CA PRO A 117 -7.69 -3.90 -15.20
C PRO A 117 -8.34 -2.53 -15.47
N ASP A 118 -9.35 -2.15 -14.68
CA ASP A 118 -10.12 -0.93 -14.87
C ASP A 118 -10.82 -0.50 -13.57
N LEU A 119 -11.51 0.65 -13.64
CA LEU A 119 -12.21 1.24 -12.50
C LEU A 119 -13.42 0.41 -12.05
N GLU A 120 -14.10 -0.28 -12.97
CA GLU A 120 -15.27 -1.12 -12.65
C GLU A 120 -14.84 -2.27 -11.73
N ALA A 121 -13.76 -2.96 -12.08
CA ALA A 121 -13.16 -4.00 -11.23
C ALA A 121 -12.73 -3.47 -9.85
N VAL A 122 -12.21 -2.23 -9.78
CA VAL A 122 -11.86 -1.58 -8.50
C VAL A 122 -13.10 -1.34 -7.65
N GLU A 123 -14.18 -0.83 -8.22
CA GLU A 123 -15.42 -0.50 -7.50
C GLU A 123 -16.12 -1.76 -6.97
N GLU A 124 -16.21 -2.82 -7.78
CA GLU A 124 -16.79 -4.10 -7.39
C GLU A 124 -15.99 -4.77 -6.27
N ALA A 125 -14.67 -4.89 -6.44
CA ALA A 125 -13.78 -5.44 -5.43
C ALA A 125 -13.83 -4.64 -4.12
N ARG A 126 -13.90 -3.29 -4.21
CA ARG A 126 -14.02 -2.42 -3.04
C ARG A 126 -15.31 -2.69 -2.26
N SER A 127 -16.43 -2.89 -2.94
CA SER A 127 -17.69 -3.19 -2.26
C SER A 127 -17.64 -4.55 -1.56
N GLU A 128 -17.14 -5.58 -2.25
CA GLU A 128 -17.06 -6.94 -1.71
C GLU A 128 -16.09 -7.03 -0.53
N LEU A 129 -14.92 -6.39 -0.61
CA LEU A 129 -13.96 -6.33 0.51
C LEU A 129 -14.54 -5.63 1.74
N ARG A 130 -15.28 -4.54 1.53
CA ARG A 130 -15.93 -3.80 2.61
C ARG A 130 -17.01 -4.64 3.29
N GLU A 131 -17.83 -5.35 2.51
CA GLU A 131 -18.94 -6.14 3.05
C GLU A 131 -18.48 -7.46 3.67
N GLY A 132 -17.54 -8.15 3.04
CA GLY A 132 -17.04 -9.46 3.47
C GLY A 132 -16.02 -9.38 4.61
N PHE A 133 -15.17 -8.35 4.60
CA PHE A 133 -14.01 -8.27 5.50
C PHE A 133 -13.96 -6.97 6.33
N GLY A 134 -14.77 -5.95 5.99
CA GLY A 134 -14.65 -4.64 6.62
C GLY A 134 -13.35 -3.92 6.26
N VAL A 135 -12.71 -4.30 5.16
CA VAL A 135 -11.42 -3.76 4.71
C VAL A 135 -11.65 -2.76 3.56
N SER A 136 -11.01 -1.59 3.65
CA SER A 136 -11.01 -0.62 2.56
C SER A 136 -10.10 -1.07 1.43
N LEU A 137 -10.49 -0.73 0.20
CA LEU A 137 -9.62 -0.75 -0.97
C LEU A 137 -9.50 0.68 -1.46
N SER A 138 -8.27 1.19 -1.57
CA SER A 138 -7.99 2.54 -2.08
C SER A 138 -7.27 2.42 -3.41
N GLU A 139 -7.74 3.17 -4.39
CA GLU A 139 -6.99 3.41 -5.61
C GLU A 139 -6.01 4.55 -5.34
N ILE A 140 -4.75 4.33 -5.68
CA ILE A 140 -3.65 5.25 -5.38
C ILE A 140 -2.90 5.68 -6.65
N GLY A 141 -3.45 5.38 -7.82
CA GLY A 141 -2.87 5.76 -9.11
C GLY A 141 -3.01 4.67 -10.17
N GLY A 142 -2.04 4.57 -11.06
CA GLY A 142 -2.10 3.66 -12.19
C GLY A 142 -0.73 3.26 -12.75
N ILE A 143 -0.72 2.16 -13.49
CA ILE A 143 0.47 1.62 -14.13
C ILE A 143 0.73 2.35 -15.45
N ILE A 144 2.00 2.68 -15.69
CA ILE A 144 2.50 3.37 -16.88
C ILE A 144 3.64 2.56 -17.51
N ASP A 145 4.14 2.97 -18.67
CA ASP A 145 5.18 2.21 -19.39
C ASP A 145 6.50 2.10 -18.60
N GLU A 146 6.96 3.19 -17.98
CA GLU A 146 8.24 3.22 -17.26
C GLU A 146 8.28 4.31 -16.19
N GLY A 147 9.19 4.14 -15.22
CA GLY A 147 9.43 5.12 -14.15
C GLY A 147 8.44 5.03 -12.97
N LEU A 148 8.86 5.51 -11.81
CA LEU A 148 8.02 5.64 -10.62
C LEU A 148 7.82 7.12 -10.33
N LEU A 149 6.58 7.60 -10.46
CA LEU A 149 6.22 9.02 -10.38
C LEU A 149 5.27 9.28 -9.21
N ALA A 150 5.60 10.25 -8.39
CA ALA A 150 4.73 10.83 -7.38
C ALA A 150 3.96 11.99 -8.00
N VAL A 151 2.64 12.01 -7.81
CA VAL A 151 1.75 13.10 -8.20
C VAL A 151 1.24 13.77 -6.93
N HIS A 152 1.54 15.06 -6.80
CA HIS A 152 1.07 15.86 -5.67
C HIS A 152 -0.28 16.51 -5.99
N GLY A 153 -1.02 16.93 -4.94
CA GLY A 153 -2.36 17.50 -5.11
C GLY A 153 -2.41 18.83 -5.88
N ASP A 154 -1.27 19.48 -6.09
CA ASP A 154 -1.13 20.66 -6.96
C ASP A 154 -0.84 20.29 -8.43
N GLY A 155 -0.80 18.99 -8.75
CA GLY A 155 -0.51 18.44 -10.07
C GLY A 155 0.98 18.37 -10.40
N THR A 156 1.87 18.73 -9.47
CA THR A 156 3.31 18.59 -9.69
C THR A 156 3.72 17.13 -9.64
N GLU A 157 4.70 16.78 -10.47
CA GLU A 157 5.24 15.42 -10.57
C GLU A 157 6.70 15.42 -10.15
N GLY A 158 7.05 14.37 -9.41
CA GLY A 158 8.41 14.11 -8.97
C GLY A 158 8.71 12.62 -8.96
N PRO A 159 9.96 12.23 -8.68
CA PRO A 159 10.28 10.83 -8.46
C PRO A 159 9.47 10.29 -7.28
N PHE A 160 8.87 9.10 -7.43
CA PHE A 160 8.27 8.39 -6.30
C PHE A 160 9.38 7.69 -5.52
N ILE A 161 9.89 8.43 -4.54
CA ILE A 161 10.97 7.99 -3.67
C ILE A 161 10.58 8.27 -2.22
N ALA A 162 11.05 7.40 -1.35
CA ALA A 162 11.03 7.60 0.09
C ALA A 162 12.06 8.67 0.53
N GLU A 163 12.21 9.80 -0.17
CA GLU A 163 13.19 10.83 0.19
C GLU A 163 12.85 11.42 1.56
N GLY A 164 13.74 11.21 2.54
CA GLY A 164 13.51 11.58 3.94
C GLY A 164 12.52 10.67 4.69
N ALA A 165 11.99 9.64 4.05
CA ALA A 165 11.23 8.56 4.68
C ALA A 165 12.17 7.41 5.07
N MET A 166 11.68 6.47 5.90
CA MET A 166 12.47 5.29 6.23
C MET A 166 12.77 4.54 4.94
N GLU A 167 14.04 4.29 4.63
CA GLU A 167 14.38 3.37 3.54
C GLU A 167 13.76 2.01 3.90
N GLY A 168 13.13 1.35 2.92
CA GLY A 168 12.53 0.04 3.12
C GLY A 168 13.54 -0.94 3.71
N TRP A 169 13.04 -1.95 4.42
CA TRP A 169 13.89 -2.85 5.21
C TRP A 169 14.85 -3.67 4.33
N ASP A 170 16.13 -3.71 4.72
CA ASP A 170 17.19 -4.56 4.16
C ASP A 170 18.00 -5.17 5.31
N HIS A 171 18.13 -6.49 5.34
CA HIS A 171 18.83 -7.23 6.40
C HIS A 171 20.32 -6.89 6.54
N PHE A 172 20.96 -6.33 5.52
CA PHE A 172 22.40 -6.11 5.48
C PHE A 172 22.81 -4.64 5.41
N ARG A 173 21.84 -3.71 5.51
CA ARG A 173 22.09 -2.28 5.69
C ARG A 173 22.07 -1.87 7.16
#